data_AF-A0A4Q8B587-F1
#
_entry.id   AF-A0A4Q8B587-F1
#
_cell.length_a   1.000
_cell.length_b   1.000
_cell.length_c   1.000
_cell.angle_alpha   90.00
_cell.angle_beta   90.00
_cell.angle_gamma   90.00
#
_symmetry.space_group_name_H-M   'P 1'
#
loop_
_entity.id
_entity.type
_entity.pdbx_description
1 polymer ?
#
loop_
_entity_poly.entity_id
_entity_poly.type
_entity_poly.pdbx_seq_one_letter_code
_entity_poly.pdbx_strand_id
1 'polypeptide(L)'
;MSALSDQLVTFAILAYLVAMISHAVEYALGNARAVPARAAAPARELVGAGVGGTGGTVEAPAAPAETRPDRSAQRALVAGRIAGWVTALAAALHLGALVTRGLAAERMPWGNMYEFVLTVTFIGTAAWLAVLWKRPALRRLGLFLTLVMVLLLAFAELKLYVQVTPLMPALQSYWFVIHVSTIVFASGIFLLGVVPAAAYLMRAGWEQGRRSFPYTLARRLPAAAGLERMTFALHAFAFPIFTFAVIAGAIWAEAAWGRAWGWDPKETWAFISWVVYAGYLHARATPSIKRNVATWIAILGFLTMLMNLFGVNFFFTGLHSYAGVS
;
A
#
# COMPACT_ATOMS: atom_id res chain seq x y z
N MET A 1 23.29 18.75 -5.26
CA MET A 1 22.57 17.50 -4.92
C MET A 1 21.13 17.46 -5.48
N SER A 2 20.52 18.58 -5.88
CA SER A 2 19.15 18.61 -6.43
C SER A 2 18.96 17.77 -7.70
N ALA A 3 19.85 17.91 -8.69
CA ALA A 3 19.76 17.11 -9.93
C ALA A 3 19.83 15.59 -9.69
N LEU A 4 20.65 15.17 -8.71
CA LEU A 4 20.73 13.77 -8.30
C LEU A 4 19.43 13.30 -7.65
N SER A 5 18.81 14.12 -6.81
CA SER A 5 17.47 13.83 -6.24
C SER A 5 16.46 13.54 -7.36
N ASP A 6 16.38 14.41 -8.36
CA ASP A 6 15.37 14.32 -9.41
C ASP A 6 15.57 13.06 -10.28
N GLN A 7 16.83 12.73 -10.59
CA GLN A 7 17.18 11.47 -11.25
C GLN A 7 16.81 10.26 -10.40
N LEU A 8 17.09 10.29 -9.09
CA LEU A 8 16.76 9.20 -8.17
C LEU A 8 15.24 8.99 -8.03
N VAL A 9 14.43 10.05 -8.05
CA VAL A 9 12.96 9.94 -8.10
C VAL A 9 12.52 9.23 -9.38
N THR A 10 13.06 9.64 -10.53
CA THR A 10 12.77 9.00 -11.82
C THR A 10 13.12 7.51 -11.81
N PHE A 11 14.32 7.15 -11.33
CA PHE A 11 14.72 5.75 -11.21
C PHE A 11 13.88 4.97 -10.20
N ALA A 12 13.47 5.58 -9.09
CA ALA A 12 12.56 4.97 -8.13
C ALA A 12 11.21 4.66 -8.78
N ILE A 13 10.63 5.59 -9.54
CA ILE A 13 9.37 5.38 -10.29
C ILE A 13 9.49 4.19 -11.24
N LEU A 14 10.56 4.13 -12.03
CA LEU A 14 10.81 3.02 -12.96
C LEU A 14 10.97 1.69 -12.21
N ALA A 15 11.68 1.68 -11.08
CA ALA A 15 11.81 0.50 -10.24
C ALA A 15 10.46 0.06 -9.66
N TYR A 16 9.64 0.98 -9.13
CA TYR A 16 8.29 0.67 -8.67
C TYR A 16 7.41 0.13 -9.80
N LEU A 17 7.55 0.63 -11.03
CA LEU A 17 6.83 0.14 -12.21
C LEU A 17 7.24 -1.31 -12.54
N VAL A 18 8.55 -1.62 -12.53
CA VAL A 18 9.05 -2.98 -12.73
C VAL A 18 8.55 -3.91 -11.61
N ALA A 19 8.53 -3.46 -10.36
CA ALA A 19 7.98 -4.21 -9.23
C ALA A 19 6.47 -4.48 -9.41
N MET A 20 5.71 -3.47 -9.86
CA MET A 20 4.28 -3.59 -10.14
C MET A 20 4.00 -4.62 -11.24
N ILE A 21 4.74 -4.56 -12.36
CA ILE A 21 4.63 -5.53 -13.45
C ILE A 21 4.99 -6.94 -12.96
N SER A 22 6.05 -7.07 -12.16
CA SER A 22 6.47 -8.35 -11.59
C SER A 22 5.42 -8.94 -10.64
N HIS A 23 4.77 -8.11 -9.82
CA HIS A 23 3.63 -8.52 -9.01
C HIS A 23 2.41 -8.89 -9.86
N ALA A 24 2.15 -8.20 -10.96
CA ALA A 24 1.07 -8.55 -11.88
C ALA A 24 1.31 -9.93 -12.54
N VAL A 25 2.56 -10.22 -12.91
CA VAL A 25 2.99 -11.54 -13.42
C VAL A 25 2.83 -12.62 -12.34
N GLU A 26 3.26 -12.38 -11.11
CA GLU A 26 3.00 -13.28 -9.97
C GLU A 26 1.50 -13.56 -9.85
N TYR A 27 0.68 -12.52 -9.93
CA TYR A 27 -0.76 -12.63 -9.82
C TYR A 27 -1.36 -13.44 -10.95
N ALA A 28 -0.91 -13.24 -12.19
CA ALA A 28 -1.39 -13.92 -13.39
C ALA A 28 -1.01 -15.42 -13.40
N LEU A 29 0.23 -15.74 -13.06
CA LEU A 29 0.82 -17.09 -13.17
C LEU A 29 0.65 -17.94 -11.91
N GLY A 30 0.48 -17.35 -10.73
CA GLY A 30 0.46 -18.03 -9.43
C GLY A 30 -0.74 -18.95 -9.17
N ASN A 31 -1.49 -19.30 -10.22
CA ASN A 31 -2.70 -20.09 -10.18
C ASN A 31 -2.69 -21.24 -11.21
N ALA A 32 -1.53 -21.59 -11.76
CA ALA A 32 -1.41 -22.86 -12.46
C ALA A 32 -1.58 -23.96 -11.40
N ARG A 33 -2.81 -24.49 -11.31
CA ARG A 33 -3.08 -25.68 -10.51
C ARG A 33 -2.01 -26.68 -10.89
N ALA A 34 -1.38 -27.32 -9.90
CA ALA A 34 -0.86 -28.66 -10.10
C ALA A 34 -2.01 -29.44 -10.76
N VAL A 35 -1.95 -29.59 -12.09
CA VAL A 35 -2.82 -30.49 -12.82
C VAL A 35 -2.56 -31.81 -12.12
N PRO A 36 -3.54 -32.44 -11.45
CA PRO A 36 -3.31 -33.78 -10.95
C PRO A 36 -2.81 -34.55 -12.16
N ALA A 37 -1.58 -35.06 -12.09
CA ALA A 37 -0.96 -35.78 -13.18
C ALA A 37 -2.03 -36.72 -13.69
N ARG A 38 -2.49 -36.50 -14.94
CA ARG A 38 -3.62 -37.21 -15.54
C ARG A 38 -3.43 -38.65 -15.15
N ALA A 39 -4.31 -39.16 -14.27
CA ALA A 39 -4.14 -40.48 -13.67
C ALA A 39 -3.76 -41.40 -14.82
N ALA A 40 -2.54 -41.95 -14.76
CA ALA A 40 -2.01 -42.77 -15.84
C ALA A 40 -3.12 -43.76 -16.17
N ALA A 41 -3.62 -43.72 -17.41
CA ALA A 41 -4.70 -44.60 -17.81
C ALA A 41 -4.31 -46.00 -17.35
N PRO A 42 -5.16 -46.71 -16.59
CA PRO A 42 -4.78 -48.01 -16.04
C PRO A 42 -4.27 -48.83 -17.21
N ALA A 43 -3.02 -49.30 -17.09
CA ALA A 43 -2.43 -50.12 -18.11
C ALA A 43 -3.40 -51.29 -18.34
N ARG A 44 -3.98 -51.38 -19.53
CA ARG A 44 -4.84 -52.49 -19.88
C ARG A 44 -3.96 -53.73 -19.83
N GLU A 45 -4.09 -54.49 -18.77
CA GLU A 45 -3.48 -55.80 -18.63
C GLU A 45 -4.13 -56.71 -19.67
N LEU A 46 -3.32 -57.15 -20.65
CA LEU A 46 -3.75 -58.19 -21.58
C LEU A 46 -3.72 -59.50 -20.82
N VAL A 47 -4.90 -59.94 -20.38
CA VAL A 47 -5.07 -61.26 -19.77
C VAL A 47 -4.74 -62.31 -20.82
N GLY A 48 -3.60 -62.99 -20.66
CA GLY A 48 -3.31 -64.21 -21.38
C GLY A 48 -4.32 -65.27 -20.97
N ALA A 49 -5.04 -65.85 -21.94
CA ALA A 49 -5.88 -67.03 -21.72
C ALA A 49 -4.98 -68.23 -21.39
N GLY A 50 -4.64 -68.39 -20.11
CA GLY A 50 -3.90 -69.52 -19.56
C GLY A 50 -4.71 -70.18 -18.46
N VAL A 51 -5.12 -71.42 -18.72
CA VAL A 51 -5.85 -72.28 -17.79
C VAL A 51 -4.98 -72.61 -16.58
N GLY A 52 -5.50 -72.36 -15.38
CA GLY A 52 -5.07 -73.01 -14.15
C GLY A 52 -4.08 -72.22 -13.29
N GLY A 53 -4.57 -71.68 -12.16
CA GLY A 53 -3.71 -71.19 -11.09
C GLY A 53 -4.41 -70.22 -10.15
N THR A 54 -4.91 -70.72 -9.02
CA THR A 54 -5.36 -69.89 -7.90
C THR A 54 -4.15 -69.19 -7.26
N GLY A 55 -3.87 -67.96 -7.66
CA GLY A 55 -2.86 -67.10 -7.05
C GLY A 55 -3.44 -65.71 -6.80
N GLY A 56 -3.67 -65.37 -5.53
CA GLY A 56 -4.13 -64.05 -5.13
C GLY A 56 -3.09 -62.98 -5.52
N THR A 57 -3.54 -61.96 -6.24
CA THR A 57 -2.74 -60.79 -6.59
C THR A 57 -2.61 -59.88 -5.38
N VAL A 58 -1.41 -59.79 -4.81
CA VAL A 58 -1.07 -58.74 -3.84
C VAL A 58 -0.82 -57.46 -4.64
N GLU A 59 -1.72 -56.50 -4.53
CA GLU A 59 -1.58 -55.17 -5.12
C GLU A 59 -0.44 -54.43 -4.40
N ALA A 60 0.71 -54.29 -5.06
CA ALA A 60 1.81 -53.50 -4.54
C ALA A 60 1.38 -52.01 -4.47
N PRO A 61 1.63 -51.31 -3.35
CA PRO A 61 1.26 -49.90 -3.24
C PRO A 61 1.98 -49.10 -4.33
N ALA A 62 1.21 -48.44 -5.19
CA ALA A 62 1.73 -47.59 -6.24
C ALA A 62 2.71 -46.56 -5.65
N ALA A 63 3.93 -46.51 -6.19
CA ALA A 63 4.91 -45.51 -5.80
C ALA A 63 4.29 -44.11 -5.92
N PRO A 64 4.52 -43.20 -4.94
CA PRO A 64 3.97 -41.86 -5.00
C PRO A 64 4.43 -41.20 -6.29
N ALA A 65 3.49 -40.82 -7.16
CA ALA A 65 3.81 -40.11 -8.39
C ALA A 65 4.58 -38.83 -8.03
N GLU A 66 5.83 -38.73 -8.45
CA GLU A 66 6.61 -37.50 -8.30
C GLU A 66 5.89 -36.35 -9.00
N THR A 67 5.32 -35.46 -8.20
CA THR A 67 4.64 -34.27 -8.69
C THR A 67 5.69 -33.25 -9.11
N ARG A 68 6.09 -33.29 -10.39
CA ARG A 68 6.94 -32.24 -10.97
C ARG A 68 6.26 -30.88 -10.77
N PRO A 69 6.93 -29.89 -10.18
CA PRO A 69 6.34 -28.57 -9.95
C PRO A 69 5.96 -27.94 -11.30
N ASP A 70 4.74 -27.44 -11.37
CA ASP A 70 4.24 -26.71 -12.53
C ASP A 70 5.19 -25.53 -12.85
N ARG A 71 5.76 -25.52 -14.06
CA ARG A 71 6.67 -24.47 -14.53
C ARG A 71 6.07 -23.07 -14.37
N SER A 72 4.75 -22.93 -14.49
CA SER A 72 4.05 -21.66 -14.30
C SER A 72 4.02 -21.22 -12.84
N ALA A 73 3.81 -22.16 -11.90
CA ALA A 73 3.88 -21.88 -10.48
C ALA A 73 5.29 -21.45 -10.04
N GLN A 74 6.32 -22.10 -10.58
CA GLN A 74 7.71 -21.72 -10.33
C GLN A 74 8.01 -20.31 -10.84
N ARG A 75 7.57 -19.98 -12.06
CA ARG A 75 7.70 -18.62 -12.63
C ARG A 75 6.99 -17.57 -11.79
N ALA A 76 5.80 -17.87 -11.26
CA ALA A 76 5.08 -16.95 -10.38
C ALA A 76 5.84 -16.66 -9.08
N LEU A 77 6.45 -17.69 -8.47
CA LEU A 77 7.24 -17.52 -7.25
C LEU A 77 8.47 -16.64 -7.49
N VAL A 78 9.17 -16.87 -8.61
CA VAL A 78 10.32 -16.06 -9.04
C VAL A 78 9.89 -14.62 -9.30
N ALA A 79 8.82 -14.40 -10.07
CA ALA A 79 8.28 -13.07 -10.35
C ALA A 79 7.93 -12.31 -9.07
N GLY A 80 7.30 -12.96 -8.10
CA GLY A 80 7.01 -12.31 -6.82
C GLY A 80 8.26 -12.02 -5.98
N ARG A 81 9.32 -12.84 -6.08
CA ARG A 81 10.59 -12.57 -5.35
C ARG A 81 11.29 -11.37 -5.97
N ILE A 82 11.35 -11.33 -7.30
CA ILE A 82 11.83 -10.17 -8.06
C ILE A 82 11.03 -8.93 -7.65
N ALA A 83 9.70 -9.01 -7.61
CA ALA A 83 8.85 -7.89 -7.21
C ALA A 83 9.20 -7.35 -5.82
N GLY A 84 9.40 -8.23 -4.83
CA GLY A 84 9.83 -7.84 -3.48
C GLY A 84 11.19 -7.15 -3.46
N TRP A 85 12.20 -7.74 -4.13
CA TRP A 85 13.56 -7.17 -4.19
C TRP A 85 13.61 -5.83 -4.94
N VAL A 86 12.91 -5.74 -6.07
CA VAL A 86 12.82 -4.50 -6.84
C VAL A 86 12.07 -3.42 -6.05
N THR A 87 11.05 -3.78 -5.27
CA THR A 87 10.38 -2.83 -4.35
C THR A 87 11.36 -2.31 -3.28
N ALA A 88 12.23 -3.18 -2.75
CA ALA A 88 13.26 -2.76 -1.79
C ALA A 88 14.31 -1.84 -2.44
N LEU A 89 14.74 -2.14 -3.67
CA LEU A 89 15.61 -1.26 -4.45
C LEU A 89 14.94 0.09 -4.73
N ALA A 90 13.67 0.09 -5.13
CA ALA A 90 12.89 1.30 -5.34
C ALA A 90 12.84 2.16 -4.08
N ALA A 91 12.61 1.54 -2.91
CA ALA A 91 12.62 2.24 -1.63
C ALA A 91 14.00 2.82 -1.28
N ALA A 92 15.10 2.13 -1.61
CA ALA A 92 16.45 2.63 -1.40
C ALA A 92 16.77 3.84 -2.31
N LEU A 93 16.40 3.78 -3.59
CA LEU A 93 16.52 4.90 -4.52
C LEU A 93 15.68 6.10 -4.06
N HIS A 94 14.46 5.83 -3.61
CA HIS A 94 13.53 6.83 -3.10
C HIS A 94 14.05 7.50 -1.82
N LEU A 95 14.64 6.73 -0.89
CA LEU A 95 15.33 7.28 0.27
C LEU A 95 16.51 8.16 -0.16
N GLY A 96 17.30 7.70 -1.13
CA GLY A 96 18.39 8.49 -1.71
C GLY A 96 17.91 9.83 -2.28
N ALA A 97 16.76 9.84 -2.96
CA ALA A 97 16.14 11.06 -3.46
C ALA A 97 15.79 12.03 -2.33
N LEU A 98 15.12 11.54 -1.27
CA LEU A 98 14.78 12.38 -0.11
C LEU A 98 16.04 12.93 0.57
N VAL A 99 17.05 12.09 0.82
CA VAL A 99 18.30 12.52 1.46
C VAL A 99 19.02 13.56 0.62
N THR A 100 19.23 13.31 -0.66
CA THR A 100 19.92 14.25 -1.57
C THR A 100 19.14 15.55 -1.74
N ARG A 101 17.80 15.49 -1.73
CA ARG A 101 16.95 16.68 -1.75
C ARG A 101 17.07 17.49 -0.46
N GLY A 102 17.04 16.83 0.69
CA GLY A 102 17.21 17.49 1.99
C GLY A 102 18.58 18.15 2.13
N LEU A 103 19.63 17.48 1.68
CA LEU A 103 20.99 18.04 1.62
C LEU A 103 21.07 19.24 0.66
N ALA A 104 20.40 19.19 -0.50
CA ALA A 104 20.35 20.31 -1.42
C ALA A 104 19.59 21.52 -0.86
N ALA A 105 18.59 21.27 -0.01
CA ALA A 105 17.74 22.29 0.58
C ALA A 105 18.28 22.84 1.91
N GLU A 106 19.28 22.18 2.51
CA GLU A 106 19.79 22.42 3.87
C GLU A 106 18.68 22.37 4.94
N ARG A 107 17.65 21.57 4.68
CA ARG A 107 16.48 21.39 5.53
C ARG A 107 15.82 20.05 5.23
N MET A 108 14.86 19.68 6.06
CA MET A 108 14.10 18.47 5.79
C MET A 108 13.18 18.63 4.55
N PRO A 109 13.10 17.61 3.65
CA PRO A 109 12.44 17.72 2.36
C PRO A 109 10.93 17.41 2.46
N TRP A 110 10.20 18.20 3.23
CA TRP A 110 8.73 18.12 3.37
C TRP A 110 8.07 19.51 3.36
N GLY A 111 8.68 20.48 2.68
CA GLY A 111 8.30 21.89 2.69
C GLY A 111 7.19 22.30 1.71
N ASN A 112 6.89 21.48 0.72
CA ASN A 112 5.89 21.73 -0.33
C ASN A 112 5.16 20.42 -0.70
N MET A 113 4.15 20.51 -1.58
CA MET A 113 3.35 19.33 -1.95
C MET A 113 4.16 18.20 -2.59
N TYR A 114 5.12 18.53 -3.46
CA TYR A 114 5.98 17.52 -4.09
C TYR A 114 6.78 16.74 -3.05
N GLU A 115 7.50 17.46 -2.20
CA GLU A 115 8.27 16.94 -1.08
C GLU A 115 7.42 16.13 -0.09
N PHE A 116 6.20 16.61 0.19
CA PHE A 116 5.24 15.91 1.04
C PHE A 116 4.82 14.56 0.44
N VAL A 117 4.46 14.53 -0.85
CA VAL A 117 4.04 13.29 -1.54
C VAL A 117 5.20 12.30 -1.61
N LEU A 118 6.41 12.74 -1.94
CA LEU A 118 7.61 11.88 -1.91
C LEU A 118 7.79 11.24 -0.53
N THR A 119 7.74 12.05 0.53
CA THR A 119 7.99 11.53 1.88
C THR A 119 6.87 10.60 2.36
N VAL A 120 5.59 10.92 2.11
CA VAL A 120 4.45 10.06 2.47
C VAL A 120 4.53 8.70 1.77
N THR A 121 4.82 8.69 0.47
CA THR A 121 4.92 7.46 -0.33
C THR A 121 6.14 6.62 0.07
N PHE A 122 7.26 7.25 0.42
CA PHE A 122 8.41 6.57 1.02
C PHE A 122 8.04 5.89 2.34
N ILE A 123 7.40 6.59 3.28
CA ILE A 123 6.99 6.02 4.57
C ILE A 123 6.01 4.87 4.37
N GLY A 124 5.02 5.02 3.47
CA GLY A 124 4.10 3.95 3.11
C GLY A 124 4.82 2.72 2.55
N THR A 125 5.84 2.91 1.72
CA THR A 125 6.66 1.80 1.19
C THR A 125 7.53 1.17 2.29
N ALA A 126 8.17 1.96 3.14
CA ALA A 126 9.01 1.45 4.23
C ALA A 126 8.16 0.63 5.22
N ALA A 127 6.97 1.12 5.58
CA ALA A 127 6.02 0.40 6.40
C ALA A 127 5.55 -0.90 5.73
N TRP A 128 5.34 -0.89 4.41
CA TRP A 128 5.02 -2.11 3.67
C TRP A 128 6.15 -3.14 3.70
N LEU A 129 7.39 -2.72 3.49
CA LEU A 129 8.55 -3.62 3.55
C LEU A 129 8.68 -4.23 4.95
N ALA A 130 8.41 -3.45 6.01
CA ALA A 130 8.35 -3.96 7.38
C ALA A 130 7.22 -4.99 7.58
N VAL A 131 6.03 -4.75 7.00
CA VAL A 131 4.94 -5.74 7.00
C VAL A 131 5.35 -7.00 6.24
N LEU A 132 5.97 -6.86 5.08
CA LEU A 132 6.39 -7.97 4.23
C LEU A 132 7.46 -8.83 4.89
N TRP A 133 8.41 -8.20 5.59
CA TRP A 133 9.42 -8.88 6.40
C TRP A 133 8.76 -9.77 7.47
N LYS A 134 7.77 -9.24 8.21
CA LYS A 134 7.08 -9.98 9.28
C LYS A 134 6.05 -10.97 8.76
N ARG A 135 5.46 -10.71 7.59
CA ARG A 135 4.30 -11.44 7.03
C ARG A 135 4.47 -11.63 5.52
N PRO A 136 5.42 -12.47 5.07
CA PRO A 136 5.71 -12.67 3.65
C PRO A 136 4.52 -13.22 2.85
N ALA A 137 3.57 -13.89 3.52
CA ALA A 137 2.33 -14.38 2.91
C ALA A 137 1.45 -13.25 2.32
N LEU A 138 1.62 -12.00 2.78
CA LEU A 138 0.85 -10.86 2.30
C LEU A 138 1.41 -10.26 1.01
N ARG A 139 2.55 -10.75 0.50
CA ARG A 139 3.25 -10.23 -0.68
C ARG A 139 2.38 -9.86 -1.87
N ARG A 140 1.31 -10.62 -2.11
CA ARG A 140 0.36 -10.38 -3.22
C ARG A 140 -0.36 -9.02 -3.16
N LEU A 141 -0.41 -8.39 -1.99
CA LEU A 141 -0.92 -7.02 -1.85
C LEU A 141 0.05 -5.97 -2.41
N GLY A 142 1.31 -6.36 -2.62
CA GLY A 142 2.35 -5.50 -3.20
C GLY A 142 2.00 -4.98 -4.59
N LEU A 143 1.14 -5.69 -5.36
CA LEU A 143 0.61 -5.19 -6.63
C LEU A 143 -0.11 -3.84 -6.46
N PHE A 144 -1.05 -3.78 -5.51
CA PHE A 144 -1.86 -2.58 -5.29
C PHE A 144 -1.04 -1.46 -4.71
N LEU A 145 -0.12 -1.79 -3.80
CA LEU A 145 0.76 -0.80 -3.22
C LEU A 145 1.67 -0.18 -4.29
N THR A 146 2.38 -1.00 -5.07
CA THR A 146 3.29 -0.51 -6.11
C THR A 146 2.54 0.27 -7.18
N LEU A 147 1.32 -0.12 -7.53
CA LEU A 147 0.43 0.69 -8.37
C LEU A 147 0.18 2.09 -7.78
N VAL A 148 -0.21 2.16 -6.51
CA VAL A 148 -0.44 3.45 -5.83
C VAL A 148 0.85 4.29 -5.78
N MET A 149 2.01 3.67 -5.53
CA MET A 149 3.29 4.39 -5.52
C MET A 149 3.65 4.95 -6.89
N VAL A 150 3.50 4.17 -7.96
CA VAL A 150 3.74 4.65 -9.33
C VAL A 150 2.82 5.83 -9.65
N LEU A 151 1.53 5.72 -9.35
CA LEU A 151 0.56 6.77 -9.66
C LEU A 151 0.85 8.07 -8.88
N LEU A 152 1.11 7.97 -7.58
CA LEU A 152 1.38 9.16 -6.75
C LEU A 152 2.72 9.82 -7.08
N LEU A 153 3.78 9.03 -7.30
CA LEU A 153 5.09 9.57 -7.65
C LEU A 153 5.11 10.15 -9.06
N ALA A 154 4.47 9.48 -10.04
CA ALA A 154 4.33 10.04 -11.38
C ALA A 154 3.49 11.33 -11.35
N PHE A 155 2.42 11.39 -10.57
CA PHE A 155 1.65 12.62 -10.41
C PHE A 155 2.48 13.73 -9.76
N ALA A 156 3.27 13.40 -8.73
CA ALA A 156 4.18 14.35 -8.09
C ALA A 156 5.17 14.93 -9.10
N GLU A 157 5.83 14.08 -9.89
CA GLU A 157 6.82 14.50 -10.89
C GLU A 157 6.18 15.34 -12.02
N LEU A 158 5.01 14.93 -12.51
CA LEU A 158 4.39 15.56 -13.68
C LEU A 158 3.61 16.84 -13.35
N LYS A 159 3.13 17.00 -12.12
CA LYS A 159 2.19 18.06 -11.75
C LYS A 159 2.56 18.88 -10.54
N LEU A 160 3.36 18.34 -9.63
CA LEU A 160 3.72 19.02 -8.38
C LEU A 160 5.18 19.44 -8.33
N TYR A 161 6.02 18.98 -9.26
CA TYR A 161 7.45 19.24 -9.21
C TYR A 161 7.76 20.72 -9.01
N VAL A 162 8.53 20.98 -7.96
CA VAL A 162 9.05 22.31 -7.65
C VAL A 162 10.55 22.19 -7.43
N GLN A 163 11.30 23.18 -7.90
CA GLN A 163 12.73 23.27 -7.60
C GLN A 163 12.95 23.47 -6.10
N VAL A 164 14.15 23.11 -5.64
CA VAL A 164 14.53 23.31 -4.25
C VAL A 164 14.60 24.80 -3.95
N THR A 165 13.69 25.27 -3.10
CA THR A 165 13.60 26.66 -2.65
C THR A 165 13.69 26.76 -1.12
N PRO A 166 14.11 27.93 -0.59
CA PRO A 166 14.04 28.21 0.84
C PRO A 166 12.61 28.09 1.37
N LEU A 167 12.48 27.76 2.65
CA LEU A 167 11.19 27.79 3.33
C LEU A 167 10.68 29.22 3.40
N MET A 168 9.36 29.41 3.21
CA MET A 168 8.72 30.66 3.58
C MET A 168 8.94 30.95 5.08
N PRO A 169 8.90 32.22 5.50
CA PRO A 169 9.13 32.60 6.89
C PRO A 169 8.27 31.83 7.91
N ALA A 170 6.98 31.60 7.61
CA ALA A 170 6.08 30.85 8.49
C ALA A 170 6.51 29.39 8.75
N LEU A 171 7.27 28.78 7.83
CA LEU A 171 7.80 27.42 7.96
C LEU A 171 9.16 27.36 8.65
N GLN A 172 9.84 28.48 8.89
CA GLN A 172 11.18 28.51 9.48
C GLN A 172 11.12 28.42 11.01
N SER A 173 10.61 27.30 11.54
CA SER A 173 10.53 27.07 12.98
C SER A 173 10.68 25.59 13.33
N TYR A 174 10.97 25.27 14.60
CA TYR A 174 11.05 23.88 15.06
C TYR A 174 9.71 23.13 14.90
N TRP A 175 8.58 23.85 14.89
CA TRP A 175 7.26 23.26 14.63
C TRP A 175 7.14 22.66 13.24
N PHE A 176 7.83 23.20 12.24
CA PHE A 176 7.93 22.57 10.92
C PHE A 176 8.47 21.14 11.02
N VAL A 177 9.45 20.90 11.88
CA VAL A 177 9.99 19.55 12.07
C VAL A 177 9.00 18.69 12.84
N ILE A 178 8.42 19.19 13.94
CA ILE A 178 7.53 18.40 14.81
C ILE A 178 6.19 18.08 14.13
N HIS A 179 5.45 19.10 13.70
CA HIS A 179 4.13 18.93 13.12
C HIS A 179 4.21 18.20 11.77
N VAL A 180 5.06 18.68 10.85
CA VAL A 180 5.06 18.16 9.48
C VAL A 180 5.58 16.71 9.45
N SER A 181 6.58 16.36 10.25
CA SER A 181 7.05 14.96 10.32
C SER A 181 5.96 14.02 10.83
N THR A 182 5.19 14.42 11.85
CA THR A 182 4.14 13.57 12.42
C THR A 182 2.96 13.40 11.48
N ILE A 183 2.51 14.45 10.79
CA ILE A 183 1.44 14.31 9.79
C ILE A 183 1.89 13.49 8.57
N VAL A 184 3.12 13.68 8.09
CA VAL A 184 3.68 12.92 6.95
C VAL A 184 3.81 11.44 7.33
N PHE A 185 4.30 11.15 8.53
CA PHE A 185 4.41 9.78 9.02
C PHE A 185 3.05 9.10 9.15
N ALA A 186 2.07 9.73 9.81
CA ALA A 186 0.72 9.18 9.92
C ALA A 186 0.08 8.98 8.54
N SER A 187 0.23 9.94 7.63
CA SER A 187 -0.30 9.87 6.26
C SER A 187 0.29 8.69 5.48
N GLY A 188 1.59 8.41 5.62
CA GLY A 188 2.23 7.25 4.99
C GLY A 188 1.66 5.93 5.47
N ILE A 189 1.35 5.81 6.78
CA ILE A 189 0.72 4.61 7.34
C ILE A 189 -0.75 4.49 6.91
N PHE A 190 -1.51 5.60 6.84
CA PHE A 190 -2.88 5.58 6.34
C PHE A 190 -2.95 5.22 4.85
N LEU A 191 -2.01 5.73 4.03
CA LEU A 191 -1.85 5.34 2.65
C LEU A 191 -1.63 3.83 2.52
N LEU A 192 -0.77 3.24 3.36
CA LEU A 192 -0.61 1.80 3.41
C LEU A 192 -1.89 1.10 3.88
N GLY A 193 -2.61 1.66 4.85
CA GLY A 193 -3.84 1.12 5.44
C GLY A 193 -5.01 1.01 4.47
N VAL A 194 -5.10 1.88 3.46
CA VAL A 194 -6.18 1.82 2.45
C VAL A 194 -6.06 0.60 1.52
N VAL A 195 -4.84 0.09 1.31
CA VAL A 195 -4.57 -1.07 0.45
C VAL A 195 -5.25 -2.36 0.96
N PRO A 196 -5.00 -2.82 2.21
CA PRO A 196 -5.70 -3.96 2.77
C PRO A 196 -7.20 -3.67 2.98
N ALA A 197 -7.63 -2.42 3.19
CA ALA A 197 -9.04 -2.05 3.30
C ALA A 197 -9.80 -2.31 1.99
N ALA A 198 -9.26 -1.83 0.87
CA ALA A 198 -9.83 -2.07 -0.46
C ALA A 198 -9.80 -3.57 -0.80
N ALA A 199 -8.68 -4.24 -0.53
CA ALA A 199 -8.56 -5.68 -0.71
C ALA A 199 -9.58 -6.48 0.13
N TYR A 200 -9.83 -6.05 1.37
CA TYR A 200 -10.86 -6.65 2.22
C TYR A 200 -12.25 -6.53 1.59
N LEU A 201 -12.64 -5.34 1.13
CA LEU A 201 -13.96 -5.13 0.53
C LEU A 201 -14.18 -6.02 -0.70
N MET A 202 -13.13 -6.16 -1.53
CA MET A 202 -13.14 -7.08 -2.66
C MET A 202 -13.29 -8.54 -2.22
N ARG A 203 -12.48 -8.98 -1.26
CA ARG A 203 -12.47 -10.36 -0.77
C ARG A 203 -13.76 -10.74 -0.05
N ALA A 204 -14.25 -9.87 0.82
CA ALA A 204 -15.48 -10.08 1.58
C ALA A 204 -16.71 -10.17 0.67
N GLY A 205 -16.77 -9.33 -0.38
CA GLY A 205 -17.81 -9.44 -1.40
C GLY A 205 -17.79 -10.80 -2.12
N TRP A 206 -16.59 -11.27 -2.49
CA TRP A 206 -16.41 -12.57 -3.13
C TRP A 206 -16.82 -13.75 -2.23
N GLU A 207 -16.45 -13.71 -0.94
CA GLU A 207 -16.85 -14.73 0.05
C GLU A 207 -18.37 -14.74 0.29
N GLN A 208 -19.04 -13.60 0.15
CA GLN A 208 -20.50 -13.48 0.17
C GLN A 208 -21.19 -13.88 -1.15
N GLY A 209 -20.43 -14.44 -2.10
CA GLY A 209 -20.97 -14.88 -3.39
C GLY A 209 -21.17 -13.77 -4.42
N ARG A 210 -20.77 -12.52 -4.14
CA ARG A 210 -20.82 -11.44 -5.15
C ARG A 210 -19.79 -11.72 -6.23
N ARG A 211 -20.25 -11.72 -7.49
CA ARG A 211 -19.42 -11.96 -8.68
C ARG A 211 -19.19 -10.68 -9.50
N SER A 212 -19.22 -9.51 -8.86
CA SER A 212 -18.99 -8.21 -9.51
C SER A 212 -17.49 -7.92 -9.74
N PHE A 213 -17.17 -7.06 -10.72
CA PHE A 213 -15.81 -6.62 -11.00
C PHE A 213 -15.16 -5.93 -9.77
N PRO A 214 -13.86 -6.17 -9.45
CA PRO A 214 -12.89 -7.04 -10.11
C PRO A 214 -12.88 -8.46 -9.53
N TYR A 215 -13.70 -9.34 -10.11
CA TYR A 215 -13.97 -10.70 -9.62
C TYR A 215 -12.75 -11.62 -9.59
N THR A 216 -11.91 -11.57 -10.62
CA THR A 216 -10.71 -12.42 -10.76
C THR A 216 -9.65 -12.09 -9.73
N LEU A 217 -9.58 -10.81 -9.34
CA LEU A 217 -8.64 -10.28 -8.38
C LEU A 217 -9.06 -10.67 -6.96
N ALA A 218 -10.34 -10.49 -6.61
CA ALA A 218 -10.87 -10.84 -5.30
C ALA A 218 -10.61 -12.30 -4.87
N ARG A 219 -10.70 -13.25 -5.80
CA ARG A 219 -10.43 -14.68 -5.54
C ARG A 219 -9.00 -14.96 -5.07
N ARG A 220 -8.03 -14.16 -5.49
CA ARG A 220 -6.59 -14.39 -5.31
C ARG A 220 -5.99 -13.64 -4.11
N LEU A 221 -6.78 -12.75 -3.49
CA LEU A 221 -6.41 -12.03 -2.28
C LEU A 221 -6.35 -12.95 -1.05
N PRO A 222 -5.56 -12.57 -0.03
CA PRO A 222 -5.58 -13.23 1.29
C PRO A 222 -7.00 -13.27 1.90
N ALA A 223 -7.20 -14.11 2.91
CA ALA A 223 -8.48 -14.23 3.60
C ALA A 223 -8.96 -12.88 4.17
N ALA A 224 -10.26 -12.61 4.07
CA ALA A 224 -10.84 -11.30 4.45
C ALA A 224 -10.51 -10.93 5.91
N ALA A 225 -10.60 -11.89 6.84
CA ALA A 225 -10.29 -11.66 8.25
C ALA A 225 -8.85 -11.14 8.48
N GLY A 226 -7.88 -11.60 7.69
CA GLY A 226 -6.49 -11.14 7.78
C GLY A 226 -6.31 -9.71 7.25
N LEU A 227 -6.96 -9.40 6.13
CA LEU A 227 -6.94 -8.06 5.53
C LEU A 227 -7.60 -7.03 6.44
N GLU A 228 -8.72 -7.41 7.05
CA GLU A 228 -9.42 -6.57 8.00
C GLU A 228 -8.57 -6.31 9.25
N ARG A 229 -7.99 -7.36 9.86
CA ARG A 229 -7.09 -7.20 11.03
C ARG A 229 -5.90 -6.30 10.70
N MET A 230 -5.31 -6.43 9.50
CA MET A 230 -4.22 -5.56 9.05
C MET A 230 -4.70 -4.12 8.88
N THR A 231 -5.88 -3.92 8.27
CA THR A 231 -6.50 -2.60 8.11
C THR A 231 -6.66 -1.93 9.46
N PHE A 232 -7.25 -2.62 10.43
CA PHE A 232 -7.43 -2.09 11.78
C PHE A 232 -6.09 -1.77 12.46
N ALA A 233 -5.13 -2.69 12.43
CA ALA A 233 -3.83 -2.49 13.07
C ALA A 233 -3.08 -1.25 12.55
N LEU A 234 -3.08 -1.04 11.23
CA LEU A 234 -2.42 0.12 10.62
C LEU A 234 -3.10 1.44 11.00
N HIS A 235 -4.44 1.51 10.89
CA HIS A 235 -5.18 2.72 11.21
C HIS A 235 -5.19 3.03 12.71
N ALA A 236 -5.30 2.01 13.57
CA ALA A 236 -5.22 2.17 15.02
C ALA A 236 -3.83 2.62 15.47
N PHE A 237 -2.77 2.21 14.77
CA PHE A 237 -1.41 2.69 15.02
C PHE A 237 -1.21 4.13 14.53
N ALA A 238 -1.72 4.48 13.35
CA ALA A 238 -1.56 5.80 12.76
C ALA A 238 -2.40 6.88 13.46
N PHE A 239 -3.58 6.54 13.98
CA PHE A 239 -4.53 7.51 14.51
C PHE A 239 -4.04 8.33 15.72
N PRO A 240 -3.35 7.75 16.73
CA PRO A 240 -2.74 8.55 17.80
C PRO A 240 -1.68 9.53 17.28
N ILE A 241 -0.87 9.12 16.31
CA ILE A 241 0.14 9.98 15.69
C ILE A 241 -0.53 11.11 14.91
N PHE A 242 -1.60 10.81 14.18
CA PHE A 242 -2.40 11.82 13.49
C PHE A 242 -3.10 12.78 14.45
N THR A 243 -3.61 12.28 15.57
CA THR A 243 -4.21 13.10 16.63
C THR A 243 -3.18 14.08 17.19
N PHE A 244 -1.97 13.60 17.50
CA PHE A 244 -0.88 14.47 17.90
C PHE A 244 -0.55 15.49 16.81
N ALA A 245 -0.51 15.08 15.54
CA ALA A 245 -0.23 15.99 14.44
C ALA A 245 -1.27 17.11 14.33
N VAL A 246 -2.57 16.82 14.49
CA VAL A 246 -3.65 17.84 14.49
C VAL A 246 -3.46 18.83 15.66
N ILE A 247 -3.17 18.32 16.86
CA ILE A 247 -2.94 19.17 18.05
C ILE A 247 -1.67 20.03 17.86
N ALA A 248 -0.56 19.43 17.43
CA ALA A 248 0.68 20.14 17.15
C ALA A 248 0.50 21.19 16.04
N GLY A 249 -0.38 20.93 15.07
CA GLY A 249 -0.74 21.87 14.02
C GLY A 249 -1.44 23.11 14.57
N ALA A 250 -2.38 22.93 15.49
CA ALA A 250 -3.05 24.04 16.18
C ALA A 250 -2.06 24.87 17.02
N ILE A 251 -1.15 24.23 17.75
CA ILE A 251 -0.13 24.95 18.54
C ILE A 251 0.82 25.73 17.62
N TRP A 252 1.24 25.12 16.51
CA TRP A 252 2.06 25.81 15.52
C TRP A 252 1.31 26.99 14.88
N ALA A 253 0.01 26.85 14.64
CA ALA A 253 -0.78 27.91 14.07
C ALA A 253 -0.83 29.16 14.98
N GLU A 254 -0.92 28.97 16.30
CA GLU A 254 -0.79 30.07 17.27
C GLU A 254 0.55 30.78 17.11
N ALA A 255 1.65 30.02 17.03
CA ALA A 255 2.99 30.58 16.89
C ALA A 255 3.25 31.29 15.55
N ALA A 256 2.60 30.85 14.47
CA ALA A 256 2.83 31.38 13.12
C ALA A 256 1.87 32.52 12.73
N TRP A 257 0.61 32.46 13.20
CA TRP A 257 -0.47 33.35 12.76
C TRP A 257 -1.17 34.09 13.92
N GLY A 258 -0.76 33.85 15.17
CA GLY A 258 -1.39 34.45 16.36
C GLY A 258 -2.77 33.88 16.70
N ARG A 259 -3.14 32.71 16.14
CA ARG A 259 -4.37 31.98 16.48
C ARG A 259 -4.21 30.47 16.32
N ALA A 260 -4.63 29.70 17.31
CA ALA A 260 -4.50 28.24 17.30
C ALA A 260 -5.42 27.54 16.28
N TRP A 261 -6.54 28.16 15.93
CA TRP A 261 -7.51 27.63 14.96
C TRP A 261 -8.35 28.75 14.37
N GLY A 262 -8.78 28.62 13.12
CA GLY A 262 -9.56 29.61 12.40
C GLY A 262 -10.42 29.06 11.27
N TRP A 263 -10.64 27.74 11.22
CA TRP A 263 -11.54 27.08 10.27
C TRP A 263 -11.17 27.32 8.80
N ASP A 264 -9.89 27.52 8.50
CA ASP A 264 -9.48 27.54 7.09
C ASP A 264 -9.68 26.17 6.45
N PRO A 265 -9.68 26.07 5.10
CA PRO A 265 -9.91 24.80 4.43
C PRO A 265 -9.01 23.65 4.91
N LYS A 266 -7.71 23.88 5.17
CA LYS A 266 -6.82 22.79 5.63
C LYS A 266 -7.13 22.34 7.05
N GLU A 267 -7.32 23.28 7.96
CA GLU A 267 -7.76 23.01 9.34
C GLU A 267 -9.08 22.23 9.34
N THR A 268 -10.07 22.69 8.57
CA THR A 268 -11.39 22.06 8.47
C THR A 268 -11.32 20.64 7.93
N TRP A 269 -10.61 20.41 6.82
CA TRP A 269 -10.47 19.07 6.25
C TRP A 269 -9.59 18.14 7.10
N ALA A 270 -8.64 18.67 7.87
CA ALA A 270 -7.91 17.90 8.88
C ALA A 270 -8.85 17.42 9.98
N PHE A 271 -9.74 18.29 10.49
CA PHE A 271 -10.74 17.92 11.48
C PHE A 271 -11.76 16.91 10.95
N ILE A 272 -12.27 17.10 9.72
CA ILE A 272 -13.16 16.13 9.06
C ILE A 272 -12.48 14.75 8.98
N SER A 273 -11.23 14.70 8.52
CA SER A 273 -10.47 13.45 8.42
C SER A 273 -10.28 12.80 9.79
N TRP A 274 -10.01 13.60 10.83
CA TRP A 274 -9.89 13.12 12.20
C TRP A 274 -11.21 12.51 12.71
N VAL A 275 -12.33 13.18 12.51
CA VAL A 275 -13.67 12.68 12.91
C VAL A 275 -14.01 11.39 12.17
N VAL A 276 -13.74 11.31 10.87
CA VAL A 276 -14.03 10.09 10.08
C VAL A 276 -13.18 8.91 10.57
N TYR A 277 -11.89 9.11 10.83
CA TYR A 277 -11.04 8.02 11.37
C TYR A 277 -11.37 7.66 12.82
N ALA A 278 -11.73 8.62 13.66
CA ALA A 278 -12.27 8.34 15.00
C ALA A 278 -13.56 7.51 14.89
N GLY A 279 -14.45 7.89 13.97
CA GLY A 279 -15.68 7.16 13.64
C GLY A 279 -15.40 5.76 13.12
N TYR A 280 -14.35 5.55 12.32
CA TYR A 280 -13.90 4.23 11.90
C TYR A 280 -13.49 3.35 13.09
N LEU A 281 -12.64 3.87 13.98
CA LEU A 281 -12.18 3.11 15.16
C LEU A 281 -13.32 2.81 16.12
N HIS A 282 -14.22 3.77 16.33
CA HIS A 282 -15.44 3.58 17.10
C HIS A 282 -16.31 2.49 16.47
N ALA A 283 -16.63 2.63 15.18
CA ALA A 283 -17.42 1.67 14.43
C ALA A 283 -16.82 0.26 14.47
N ARG A 284 -15.48 0.16 14.53
CA ARG A 284 -14.81 -1.12 14.61
C ARG A 284 -14.88 -1.78 15.99
N ALA A 285 -14.93 -0.95 17.04
CA ALA A 285 -15.10 -1.38 18.43
C ALA A 285 -16.57 -1.71 18.77
N THR A 286 -17.54 -1.16 18.03
CA THR A 286 -18.97 -1.41 18.23
C THR A 286 -19.38 -2.80 17.69
N PRO A 287 -19.87 -3.73 18.53
CA PRO A 287 -20.21 -5.08 18.09
C PRO A 287 -21.35 -5.15 17.06
N SER A 288 -22.28 -4.18 17.06
CA SER A 288 -23.43 -4.14 16.16
C SER A 288 -23.08 -3.69 14.73
N ILE A 289 -21.91 -3.09 14.51
CA ILE A 289 -21.53 -2.55 13.20
C ILE A 289 -20.81 -3.62 12.38
N LYS A 290 -21.32 -3.86 11.17
CA LYS A 290 -20.71 -4.79 10.22
C LYS A 290 -19.32 -4.30 9.82
N ARG A 291 -18.35 -5.22 9.76
CA ARG A 291 -16.96 -4.92 9.33
C ARG A 291 -16.87 -4.27 7.94
N ASN A 292 -17.80 -4.59 7.03
CA ASN A 292 -17.89 -3.95 5.72
C ASN A 292 -18.20 -2.45 5.83
N VAL A 293 -19.11 -2.06 6.74
CA VAL A 293 -19.45 -0.66 6.98
C VAL A 293 -18.26 0.07 7.57
N ALA A 294 -17.65 -0.48 8.61
CA ALA A 294 -16.44 0.10 9.19
C ALA A 294 -15.32 0.27 8.14
N THR A 295 -15.09 -0.73 7.29
CA THR A 295 -14.03 -0.63 6.27
C THR A 295 -14.31 0.46 5.23
N TRP A 296 -15.57 0.69 4.85
CA TRP A 296 -15.92 1.83 4.00
C TRP A 296 -15.65 3.18 4.67
N ILE A 297 -15.84 3.29 6.00
CA ILE A 297 -15.48 4.50 6.75
C ILE A 297 -13.95 4.72 6.70
N ALA A 298 -13.14 3.67 6.77
CA ALA A 298 -11.68 3.79 6.60
C ALA A 298 -11.29 4.28 5.20
N ILE A 299 -11.96 3.78 4.14
CA ILE A 299 -11.77 4.29 2.76
C ILE A 299 -12.16 5.76 2.69
N LEU A 300 -13.30 6.14 3.27
CA LEU A 300 -13.76 7.53 3.32
C LEU A 300 -12.74 8.43 4.02
N GLY A 301 -12.17 8.00 5.15
CA GLY A 301 -11.13 8.76 5.86
C GLY A 301 -9.89 9.01 5.00
N PHE A 302 -9.49 8.05 4.18
CA PHE A 302 -8.39 8.26 3.24
C PHE A 302 -8.78 9.25 2.13
N LEU A 303 -10.00 9.19 1.63
CA LEU A 303 -10.50 10.15 0.63
C LEU A 303 -10.57 11.58 1.18
N THR A 304 -10.96 11.77 2.45
CA THR A 304 -10.94 13.10 3.09
C THR A 304 -9.51 13.61 3.29
N MET A 305 -8.54 12.73 3.57
CA MET A 305 -7.13 13.12 3.60
C MET A 305 -6.61 13.53 2.21
N LEU A 306 -6.97 12.81 1.15
CA LEU A 306 -6.67 13.21 -0.22
C LEU A 306 -7.32 14.54 -0.59
N MET A 307 -8.54 14.79 -0.11
CA MET A 307 -9.19 16.08 -0.28
C MET A 307 -8.42 17.20 0.43
N ASN A 308 -7.90 16.95 1.63
CA ASN A 308 -7.04 17.92 2.32
C ASN A 308 -5.71 18.16 1.58
N LEU A 309 -5.05 17.10 1.10
CA LEU A 309 -3.76 17.22 0.43
C LEU A 309 -3.86 17.78 -0.99
N PHE A 310 -4.77 17.31 -1.81
CA PHE A 310 -4.87 17.74 -3.21
C PHE A 310 -5.98 18.75 -3.41
N GLY A 311 -7.17 18.43 -2.91
CA GLY A 311 -8.35 19.25 -3.17
C GLY A 311 -8.26 20.65 -2.56
N VAL A 312 -7.81 20.78 -1.31
CA VAL A 312 -7.63 22.11 -0.70
C VAL A 312 -6.61 22.93 -1.47
N ASN A 313 -5.48 22.33 -1.87
CA ASN A 313 -4.42 23.06 -2.57
C ASN A 313 -4.77 23.42 -4.03
N PHE A 314 -5.67 22.69 -4.68
CA PHE A 314 -6.08 22.99 -6.06
C PHE A 314 -7.34 23.87 -6.15
N PHE A 315 -8.28 23.72 -5.22
CA PHE A 315 -9.61 24.35 -5.33
C PHE A 315 -9.83 25.51 -4.36
N PHE A 316 -8.96 25.73 -3.37
CA PHE A 316 -9.16 26.74 -2.35
C PHE A 316 -7.91 27.60 -2.15
N THR A 317 -8.11 28.91 -2.00
CA THR A 317 -7.09 29.86 -1.58
C THR A 317 -7.15 30.04 -0.06
N GLY A 318 -6.01 29.97 0.64
CA GLY A 318 -5.95 30.16 2.09
C GLY A 318 -4.54 30.42 2.63
N LEU A 319 -4.39 30.49 3.96
CA LEU A 319 -3.10 30.68 4.65
C LEU A 319 -2.06 29.60 4.29
N HIS A 320 -2.51 28.49 3.71
CA HIS A 320 -1.66 27.38 3.32
C HIS A 320 -1.38 27.30 1.81
N SER A 321 -1.61 28.39 1.05
CA SER A 321 -1.46 28.46 -0.42
C SER A 321 -0.03 28.30 -0.93
N TYR A 322 0.94 28.11 -0.05
CA TYR A 322 2.34 27.93 -0.43
C TYR A 322 2.69 26.52 -0.92
N ALA A 323 1.68 25.75 -1.30
CA ALA A 323 1.82 24.42 -1.85
C ALA A 323 2.62 24.36 -3.16
N GLY A 324 2.99 25.50 -3.75
CA GLY A 324 3.79 25.59 -4.97
C GLY A 324 3.01 25.26 -6.23
N VAL A 325 1.68 25.20 -6.14
CA VAL A 325 0.76 25.04 -7.26
C VAL A 325 0.08 26.37 -7.49
N SER A 326 0.55 27.07 -8.52
CA SER A 326 -0.03 28.26 -9.12
C SER A 326 -0.08 28.04 -10.63
#